data_AF-A0AAU5LVY4-F1
#
_entry.id   AF-A0AAU5LVY4-F1
#
_cell.length_a   1.000
_cell.length_b   1.000
_cell.length_c   1.000
_cell.angle_alpha   90.00
_cell.angle_beta   90.00
_cell.angle_gamma   90.00
#
_symmetry.space_group_name_H-M   'P 1'
#
loop_
_entity.id
_entity.type
_entity.pdbx_description
1 polymer ?
#
loop_
_entity_poly.entity_id
_entity_poly.type
_entity_poly.pdbx_seq_one_letter_code
_entity_poly.pdbx_strand_id
1 'polypeptide(L)'
;MKAAYTRDAPLNYEAVVFLDESSGTSFELQRALEFDAQDAALGLATYCLSNTLGATHYGGVETWNLTPGSLTLSLSGEAAKALNLPRTLQLHADAEELDQLGHHIRRILSS
;
A
#
# COMPACT_ATOMS: atom_id res chain seq x y z
N MET A 1 8.25 -6.92 9.94
CA MET A 1 7.62 -5.80 9.22
C MET A 1 6.57 -5.20 10.14
N LYS A 2 6.45 -3.88 10.14
CA LYS A 2 5.37 -3.13 10.81
C LYS A 2 4.59 -2.32 9.78
N ALA A 3 3.37 -1.92 10.12
CA ALA A 3 2.60 -1.03 9.27
C ALA A 3 1.87 0.03 10.10
N ALA A 4 1.65 1.19 9.50
CA ALA A 4 0.86 2.27 10.10
C ALA A 4 0.02 2.97 9.05
N TYR A 5 -1.15 3.44 9.46
CA TYR A 5 -2.01 4.26 8.62
C TYR A 5 -1.70 5.75 8.81
N THR A 6 -1.70 6.50 7.71
CA THR A 6 -1.64 7.97 7.72
C THR A 6 -2.64 8.55 6.73
N ARG A 7 -3.10 9.76 7.03
CA ARG A 7 -3.98 10.56 6.17
C ARG A 7 -3.65 12.03 6.33
N ASP A 8 -3.42 12.69 5.21
CA ASP A 8 -3.19 14.12 5.15
C ASP A 8 -4.11 14.73 4.10
N ALA A 9 -5.15 15.41 4.57
CA ALA A 9 -6.12 16.06 3.69
C ALA A 9 -5.54 17.29 2.96
N PRO A 10 -4.76 18.18 3.62
CA PRO A 10 -4.02 19.23 2.91
C PRO A 10 -3.12 18.73 1.77
N LEU A 11 -2.49 17.56 1.94
CA LEU A 11 -1.66 16.93 0.91
C LEU A 11 -2.44 15.95 0.00
N ASN A 12 -3.76 15.89 0.13
CA ASN A 12 -4.66 15.07 -0.68
C ASN A 12 -4.29 13.57 -0.72
N TYR A 13 -3.86 12.96 0.39
CA TYR A 13 -3.57 11.53 0.36
C TYR A 13 -3.91 10.79 1.65
N GLU A 14 -3.96 9.47 1.50
CA GLU A 14 -3.89 8.52 2.58
C GLU A 14 -2.98 7.36 2.20
N ALA A 15 -2.34 6.75 3.19
CA ALA A 15 -1.44 5.63 2.96
C ALA A 15 -1.43 4.64 4.12
N VAL A 16 -1.13 3.38 3.79
CA VAL A 16 -0.58 2.42 4.74
C VAL A 16 0.91 2.31 4.45
N VAL A 17 1.72 2.71 5.42
CA VAL A 17 3.18 2.67 5.34
C VAL A 17 3.68 1.39 5.96
N PHE A 18 4.41 0.58 5.21
CA PHE A 18 5.00 -0.67 5.65
C PHE A 18 6.49 -0.49 5.85
N LEU A 19 7.01 -0.85 7.02
CA LEU A 19 8.42 -0.79 7.37
C LEU A 19 8.97 -2.20 7.58
N ASP A 20 9.97 -2.59 6.79
CA ASP A 20 10.79 -3.75 7.10
C ASP A 20 11.91 -3.35 8.06
N GLU A 21 11.71 -3.64 9.35
CA GLU A 21 12.67 -3.33 10.42
C GLU A 21 14.03 -4.00 10.22
N SER A 22 14.12 -5.10 9.46
CA SER A 22 15.40 -5.79 9.23
C SER A 22 16.29 -5.09 8.21
N SER A 23 15.68 -4.49 7.18
CA SER A 23 16.38 -3.79 6.10
C SER A 23 16.34 -2.27 6.25
N GLY A 24 15.44 -1.74 7.09
CA GLY A 24 15.14 -0.31 7.17
C GLY A 24 14.38 0.23 5.96
N THR A 25 13.97 -0.64 5.04
CA THR A 25 13.23 -0.26 3.83
C THR A 25 11.76 -0.06 4.15
N SER A 26 11.14 0.98 3.61
CA SER A 26 9.69 1.13 3.64
C SER A 26 9.09 1.26 2.26
N PHE A 27 7.81 0.90 2.17
CA PHE A 27 6.98 1.14 1.02
C PHE A 27 5.59 1.58 1.48
N GLU A 28 4.89 2.29 0.62
CA GLU A 28 3.59 2.87 0.92
C GLU A 28 2.56 2.32 -0.06
N LEU A 29 1.43 1.85 0.45
CA LEU A 29 0.22 1.69 -0.32
C LEU A 29 -0.58 2.97 -0.14
N GLN A 30 -0.60 3.83 -1.17
CA GLN A 30 -1.11 5.19 -1.10
C GLN A 30 -2.27 5.40 -2.08
N ARG A 31 -3.20 6.27 -1.74
CA ARG A 31 -4.20 6.79 -2.68
C ARG A 31 -4.47 8.27 -2.43
N ALA A 32 -4.75 9.00 -3.50
CA ALA A 32 -5.29 10.36 -3.40
C ALA A 32 -6.69 10.34 -2.73
N LEU A 33 -7.05 11.42 -2.03
CA LEU A 33 -8.40 11.54 -1.46
C LEU A 33 -9.42 12.01 -2.51
N GLU A 34 -8.96 12.86 -3.42
CA GLU A 34 -9.68 13.35 -4.59
C GLU A 34 -8.78 13.19 -5.82
N PHE A 35 -9.36 12.80 -6.95
CA PHE A 35 -8.68 12.71 -8.23
C PHE A 35 -9.08 13.88 -9.12
N ASP A 36 -8.13 14.44 -9.85
CA ASP A 36 -8.42 15.48 -10.83
C ASP A 36 -8.72 14.88 -12.23
N ALA A 37 -9.04 15.75 -13.19
CA ALA A 37 -9.34 15.32 -14.55
C ALA A 37 -8.12 14.73 -15.28
N GLN A 38 -6.90 15.15 -14.91
CA GLN A 38 -5.66 14.63 -15.47
C GLN A 38 -5.38 13.22 -14.94
N ASP A 39 -5.59 12.98 -13.64
CA ASP A 39 -5.47 11.65 -13.04
C ASP A 39 -6.36 10.64 -13.74
N ALA A 40 -7.63 11.01 -13.97
CA ALA A 40 -8.57 10.17 -14.71
C ALA A 40 -8.13 9.94 -16.15
N ALA A 41 -7.69 10.99 -16.86
CA ALA A 41 -7.26 10.90 -18.24
C ALA A 41 -6.00 10.03 -18.44
N LEU A 42 -5.13 9.98 -17.43
CA LEU A 42 -3.89 9.20 -17.45
C LEU A 42 -4.04 7.79 -16.83
N GLY A 43 -5.24 7.43 -16.35
CA GLY A 43 -5.46 6.17 -15.63
C GLY A 43 -4.77 6.09 -14.27
N LEU A 44 -4.41 7.25 -13.70
CA LEU A 44 -3.79 7.41 -12.38
C LEU A 44 -4.83 7.62 -11.28
N ALA A 45 -6.11 7.67 -11.63
CA ALA A 45 -7.24 7.74 -10.70
C ALA A 45 -7.47 6.43 -9.95
N THR A 46 -6.41 5.93 -9.30
CA THR A 46 -6.37 4.70 -8.52
C THR A 46 -5.28 4.83 -7.43
N TYR A 47 -5.07 3.78 -6.65
CA TYR A 47 -3.99 3.73 -5.68
C TYR A 47 -2.63 3.51 -6.36
N CYS A 48 -1.56 3.85 -5.66
CA CYS A 48 -0.20 3.53 -6.07
C CYS A 48 0.57 2.87 -4.93
N LEU A 49 1.63 2.18 -5.32
CA LEU A 49 2.67 1.67 -4.43
C LEU A 49 3.90 2.53 -4.62
N SER A 50 4.49 3.05 -3.54
CA SER A 50 5.73 3.82 -3.56
C SER A 50 6.79 3.19 -2.66
N ASN A 51 8.07 3.36 -2.95
CA ASN A 51 9.16 3.01 -2.02
C ASN A 51 9.95 4.25 -1.59
N THR A 52 10.78 4.11 -0.56
CA THR A 52 11.62 5.19 -0.04
C THR A 52 12.64 5.77 -1.04
N LEU A 53 12.89 5.07 -2.14
CA LEU A 53 13.80 5.50 -3.21
C LEU A 53 13.10 6.34 -4.29
N GLY A 54 11.79 6.61 -4.13
CA GLY A 54 10.99 7.40 -5.06
C GLY A 54 10.43 6.60 -6.24
N ALA A 55 10.61 5.28 -6.29
CA ALA A 55 9.95 4.45 -7.29
C ALA A 55 8.45 4.37 -6.98
N THR A 56 7.61 4.56 -7.99
CA THR A 56 6.14 4.53 -7.86
C THR A 56 5.53 3.66 -8.95
N HIS A 57 4.56 2.84 -8.59
CA HIS A 57 3.79 2.00 -9.51
C HIS A 57 2.29 2.10 -9.20
N TYR A 58 1.47 2.48 -10.17
CA TYR A 58 0.01 2.57 -10.00
C TYR A 58 -0.64 1.18 -10.08
N GLY A 59 -1.54 0.88 -9.15
CA GLY A 59 -2.11 -0.46 -9.00
C GLY A 59 -1.08 -1.52 -8.56
N GLY A 60 -1.25 -2.76 -9.01
CA GLY A 60 -0.23 -3.81 -8.86
C GLY A 60 -0.34 -4.67 -7.60
N VAL A 61 -1.40 -4.51 -6.79
CA VAL A 61 -1.77 -5.49 -5.76
C VAL A 61 -2.68 -6.52 -6.43
N GLU A 62 -2.24 -7.77 -6.51
CA GLU A 62 -3.01 -8.87 -7.10
C GLU A 62 -4.02 -9.44 -6.09
N THR A 63 -3.57 -9.67 -4.86
CA THR A 63 -4.41 -10.15 -3.77
C THR A 63 -3.90 -9.61 -2.43
N TRP A 64 -4.80 -9.57 -1.46
CA TRP A 64 -4.44 -9.35 -0.06
C TRP A 64 -5.34 -10.21 0.81
N ASN A 65 -4.78 -10.73 1.90
CA ASN A 65 -5.48 -11.63 2.80
C ASN A 65 -5.16 -11.32 4.26
N LEU A 66 -6.17 -11.40 5.10
CA LEU A 66 -6.04 -11.40 6.54
C LEU A 66 -6.29 -12.81 7.08
N THR A 67 -5.36 -13.27 7.90
CA THR A 67 -5.45 -14.50 8.68
C THR A 67 -5.20 -14.16 10.15
N PRO A 68 -5.61 -15.01 11.10
CA PRO A 68 -5.29 -14.78 12.50
C PRO A 68 -3.78 -14.57 12.69
N GLY A 69 -3.38 -13.36 13.09
CA GLY A 69 -1.98 -12.99 13.33
C GLY A 69 -1.16 -12.63 12.10
N SER A 70 -1.73 -12.59 10.89
CA SER A 70 -0.97 -12.17 9.70
C SER A 70 -1.79 -11.50 8.60
N LEU A 71 -1.22 -10.43 8.03
CA LEU A 71 -1.61 -9.81 6.76
C LEU A 71 -0.60 -10.21 5.68
N THR A 72 -1.12 -10.63 4.52
CA THR A 72 -0.31 -10.90 3.32
C THR A 72 -0.77 -10.03 2.15
N LEU A 73 0.18 -9.42 1.45
CA LEU A 73 0.00 -8.69 0.19
C LEU A 73 0.76 -9.41 -0.92
N SER A 74 0.09 -9.68 -2.03
CA SER A 74 0.72 -10.20 -3.25
C SER A 74 0.75 -9.12 -4.33
N LEU A 75 1.94 -8.86 -4.84
CA LEU A 75 2.20 -7.88 -5.88
C LEU A 75 2.35 -8.55 -7.25
N SER A 76 1.93 -7.82 -8.28
CA SER A 76 2.23 -8.18 -9.66
C SER A 76 3.74 -8.20 -9.89
N GLY A 77 4.18 -9.00 -10.88
CA GLY A 77 5.60 -9.06 -11.23
C GLY A 77 6.17 -7.70 -11.62
N GLU A 78 5.39 -6.89 -12.33
CA GLU A 78 5.79 -5.52 -12.73
C GLU A 78 5.93 -4.59 -11.54
N ALA A 79 4.97 -4.60 -10.60
CA ALA A 79 5.04 -3.76 -9.40
C ALA A 79 6.21 -4.15 -8.51
N ALA A 80 6.38 -5.45 -8.23
CA ALA A 80 7.49 -5.97 -7.43
C ALA A 80 8.84 -5.58 -8.03
N LYS A 81 9.00 -5.72 -9.35
CA LYS A 81 10.22 -5.34 -10.07
C LYS A 81 10.46 -3.83 -10.04
N ALA A 82 9.44 -3.02 -10.34
CA ALA A 82 9.56 -1.56 -10.37
C ALA A 82 9.96 -0.98 -9.00
N LEU A 83 9.46 -1.59 -7.92
CA LEU A 83 9.69 -1.14 -6.55
C LEU A 83 10.88 -1.81 -5.87
N ASN A 84 11.53 -2.77 -6.54
CA ASN A 84 12.55 -3.63 -5.96
C ASN A 84 12.08 -4.32 -4.65
N LEU A 85 10.86 -4.83 -4.67
CA LEU A 85 10.22 -5.53 -3.55
C LEU A 85 10.02 -7.01 -3.87
N PRO A 86 9.94 -7.88 -2.84
CA PRO A 86 9.39 -9.22 -3.00
C PRO A 86 7.96 -9.18 -3.54
N ARG A 87 7.59 -10.22 -4.30
CA ARG A 87 6.20 -10.40 -4.76
C ARG A 87 5.21 -10.65 -3.63
N THR A 88 5.66 -11.17 -2.49
CA THR A 88 4.82 -11.45 -1.34
C THR A 88 5.39 -10.73 -0.13
N LEU A 89 4.55 -9.91 0.49
CA LEU A 89 4.88 -9.11 1.66
C LEU A 89 4.00 -9.58 2.80
N GLN A 90 4.63 -9.86 3.95
CA GLN A 90 3.93 -10.43 5.10
C GLN A 90 4.22 -9.62 6.36
N LEU A 91 3.14 -9.26 7.04
CA LEU A 91 3.14 -8.58 8.33
C LEU A 91 2.51 -9.50 9.37
N HIS A 92 3.09 -9.50 10.57
CA HIS A 92 2.53 -10.15 11.75
C HIS A 92 2.23 -9.08 12.79
N ALA A 93 1.02 -9.10 13.33
CA ALA A 93 0.51 -8.17 14.31
C ALA A 93 -0.62 -8.83 15.11
N ASP A 94 -1.11 -8.17 16.14
CA ASP A 94 -2.27 -8.66 16.86
C ASP A 94 -3.58 -8.47 16.06
N ALA A 95 -4.67 -9.07 16.54
CA ALA A 95 -5.94 -9.05 15.83
C ALA A 95 -6.52 -7.64 15.67
N GLU A 96 -6.34 -6.77 16.68
CA GLU A 96 -6.89 -5.41 16.65
C GLU A 96 -6.16 -4.56 15.60
N GLU A 97 -4.83 -4.64 15.56
CA GLU A 97 -4.01 -3.96 14.57
C GLU A 97 -4.31 -4.48 13.15
N LEU A 98 -4.44 -5.79 12.97
CA LEU A 98 -4.77 -6.39 11.67
C LEU A 98 -6.16 -6.00 11.16
N ASP A 99 -7.15 -5.91 12.04
CA ASP A 99 -8.50 -5.47 11.68
C ASP A 99 -8.51 -3.99 11.25
N GLN A 100 -7.78 -3.13 11.97
CA GLN A 100 -7.62 -1.72 11.60
C GLN A 100 -6.90 -1.57 10.25
N LEU A 101 -5.76 -2.24 10.07
CA LEU A 101 -5.03 -2.24 8.81
C LEU A 101 -5.89 -2.77 7.65
N GLY A 102 -6.66 -3.82 7.89
CA GLY A 102 -7.60 -4.38 6.92
C GLY A 102 -8.64 -3.39 6.44
N HIS A 103 -9.19 -2.59 7.36
CA HIS A 103 -10.13 -1.53 7.01
C HIS A 103 -9.49 -0.49 6.08
N HIS A 104 -8.28 -0.03 6.39
CA HIS A 104 -7.56 0.97 5.59
C HIS A 104 -7.13 0.44 4.23
N ILE A 105 -6.57 -0.78 4.17
CA ILE A 105 -6.18 -1.43 2.92
C ILE A 105 -7.39 -1.62 2.01
N ARG A 106 -8.51 -2.15 2.53
CA ARG A 106 -9.74 -2.30 1.76
C ARG A 106 -10.20 -0.97 1.17
N ARG A 107 -10.18 0.09 1.98
CA ARG A 107 -10.62 1.42 1.55
C ARG A 107 -9.70 2.00 0.49
N ILE A 108 -8.38 1.82 0.58
CA ILE A 108 -7.43 2.27 -0.44
C ILE A 108 -7.61 1.50 -1.75
N LEU A 109 -7.78 0.18 -1.69
CA LEU A 109 -7.87 -0.68 -2.88
C LEU A 109 -9.22 -0.64 -3.60
N SER A 110 -10.27 -0.07 -2.99
CA SER A 110 -11.63 -0.07 -3.57
C SER A 110 -11.92 1.07 -4.57
N SER A 111 -10.90 1.76 -5.07
CA SER A 111 -11.03 2.81 -6.10
C SER A 111 -11.10 2.23 -7.51
#